data_AF-A0A925V506-F1
#
_entry.id   AF-A0A925V506-F1
#
_cell.length_a   1.000
_cell.length_b   1.000
_cell.length_c   1.000
_cell.angle_alpha   90.00
_cell.angle_beta   90.00
_cell.angle_gamma   90.00
#
_symmetry.space_group_name_H-M   'P 1'
#
loop_
_entity.id
_entity.type
_entity.pdbx_description
1 polymer ?
#
loop_
_entity_poly.entity_id
_entity_poly.type
_entity_poly.pdbx_seq_one_letter_code
_entity_poly.pdbx_strand_id
1 'polypeptide(L)'
;MNRWPTLVLGVVLGAGTMLVGLAQAGRIAPAQPDALVALAQIVEVENRRIDVLIERDDAAGAIAALEAMRRQRWLDRSEGGDVAVELRHDVYGRLVRMRLDYPDVDPIPDEALLGVADEGLGTDWREVDDNPFTARLVALRGEVLEQLGRDDDALGAYEDALDINRTLLERTLGEAP
;
A
#
# COMPACT_ATOMS: atom_id res chain seq x y z
N MET A 1 1.42 -7.90 -40.54
CA MET A 1 0.23 -7.03 -40.63
C MET A 1 -0.35 -6.91 -39.23
N ASN A 2 -0.27 -5.68 -38.70
CA ASN A 2 -0.43 -5.19 -37.34
C ASN A 2 -1.27 -6.01 -36.33
N ARG A 3 -0.59 -6.46 -35.27
CA ARG A 3 -1.15 -6.51 -33.91
C ARG A 3 -0.64 -5.27 -33.19
N TRP A 4 -1.54 -4.36 -32.80
CA TRP A 4 -1.20 -3.26 -31.90
C TRP A 4 -0.88 -3.82 -30.50
N PRO A 5 0.28 -3.52 -29.91
CA PRO A 5 0.49 -3.75 -28.50
C PRO A 5 -0.08 -2.59 -27.69
N THR A 6 -0.95 -2.99 -26.78
CA THR A 6 -1.54 -2.28 -25.65
C THR A 6 -0.50 -1.47 -24.87
N LEU A 7 -0.87 -0.22 -24.57
CA LEU A 7 -0.46 0.60 -23.42
C LEU A 7 0.62 -0.01 -22.49
N VAL A 8 1.88 0.38 -22.68
CA VAL A 8 2.94 0.35 -21.64
C VAL A 8 3.39 1.79 -21.35
N LEU A 9 2.44 2.72 -21.36
CA LEU A 9 2.72 4.11 -21.04
C LEU A 9 2.94 4.25 -19.52
N GLY A 10 4.20 4.12 -19.10
CA GLY A 10 4.71 4.97 -18.02
C GLY A 10 5.04 4.36 -16.67
N VAL A 11 5.68 3.19 -16.56
CA VAL A 11 6.21 2.74 -15.25
C VAL A 11 7.71 2.42 -15.25
N VAL A 12 8.32 2.16 -16.42
CA VAL A 12 9.74 1.73 -16.48
C VAL A 12 10.76 2.89 -16.41
N LEU A 13 10.33 4.15 -16.27
CA LEU A 13 11.22 5.33 -16.20
C LEU A 13 11.23 6.02 -14.81
N GLY A 14 10.86 5.32 -13.74
CA GLY A 14 10.46 5.92 -12.46
C GLY A 14 11.55 6.53 -11.56
N ALA A 15 12.78 6.02 -11.54
CA ALA A 15 13.75 6.46 -10.52
C ALA A 15 14.23 7.91 -10.72
N GLY A 16 14.42 8.34 -11.97
CA GLY A 16 14.80 9.71 -12.30
C GLY A 16 13.61 10.69 -12.31
N THR A 17 12.41 10.21 -12.64
CA THR A 17 11.19 11.04 -12.69
C THR A 17 10.51 11.18 -11.34
N MET A 18 10.67 10.25 -10.40
CA MET A 18 10.18 10.42 -9.02
C MET A 18 10.82 11.63 -8.34
N LEU A 19 12.14 11.79 -8.45
CA LEU A 19 12.86 12.93 -7.86
C LEU A 19 12.51 14.26 -8.55
N VAL A 20 12.31 14.24 -9.88
CA VAL A 20 11.89 15.45 -10.64
C VAL A 20 10.42 15.80 -10.35
N GLY A 21 9.54 14.81 -10.18
CA GLY A 21 8.13 15.00 -9.84
C GLY A 21 7.92 15.54 -8.42
N LEU A 22 8.72 15.08 -7.45
CA LEU A 22 8.74 15.60 -6.07
C LEU A 22 9.12 17.09 -6.03
N ALA A 23 10.04 17.54 -6.87
CA ALA A 23 10.47 18.94 -6.96
C ALA A 23 9.44 19.84 -7.68
N GLN A 24 8.65 19.32 -8.62
CA GLN A 24 7.66 20.10 -9.36
C GLN A 24 6.34 20.33 -8.59
N ALA A 25 6.05 19.50 -7.58
CA ALA A 25 4.79 19.54 -6.81
C ALA A 25 4.84 20.41 -5.54
N GLY A 26 5.95 21.12 -5.25
CA GLY A 26 6.07 21.93 -4.03
C GLY A 26 6.11 21.10 -2.73
N ARG A 27 6.30 19.78 -2.83
CA ARG A 27 6.49 18.89 -1.66
C ARG A 27 7.90 19.03 -1.12
N ILE A 28 8.04 18.99 0.20
CA ILE A 28 9.33 19.02 0.89
C ILE A 28 10.13 17.79 0.44
N ALA A 29 11.37 18.01 -0.02
CA ALA A 29 12.25 16.91 -0.40
C ALA A 29 12.48 15.97 0.82
N PRO A 30 12.43 14.64 0.63
CA PRO A 30 12.64 13.70 1.73
C PRO A 30 14.03 13.90 2.34
N ALA A 31 14.15 13.69 3.65
CA ALA A 31 15.44 13.83 4.35
C ALA A 31 16.44 12.74 3.92
N GLN A 32 15.96 11.57 3.50
CA GLN A 32 16.76 10.43 3.06
C GLN A 32 16.33 9.95 1.65
N PRO A 33 16.62 10.71 0.58
CA PRO A 33 16.15 10.40 -0.78
C PRO A 33 16.70 9.07 -1.31
N ASP A 34 17.98 8.78 -1.09
CA ASP A 34 18.60 7.55 -1.59
C ASP A 34 18.01 6.30 -0.90
N ALA A 35 17.73 6.40 0.40
CA ALA A 35 17.09 5.32 1.16
C ALA A 35 15.64 5.11 0.70
N LEU A 36 14.90 6.18 0.41
CA LEU A 36 13.54 6.11 -0.11
C LEU A 36 13.51 5.42 -1.48
N VAL A 37 14.43 5.78 -2.39
CA VAL A 37 14.53 5.12 -3.70
C VAL A 37 14.86 3.65 -3.56
N ALA A 38 15.82 3.30 -2.69
CA ALA A 38 16.16 1.89 -2.43
C ALA A 38 14.97 1.11 -1.85
N LEU A 39 14.23 1.69 -0.91
CA LEU A 39 13.02 1.10 -0.34
C LEU A 39 11.95 0.87 -1.42
N ALA A 40 11.70 1.86 -2.28
CA ALA A 40 10.76 1.74 -3.38
C ALA A 40 11.14 0.60 -4.34
N GLN A 41 12.42 0.46 -4.68
CA GLN A 41 12.92 -0.63 -5.52
C GLN A 41 12.76 -2.01 -4.86
N ILE A 42 13.00 -2.11 -3.55
CA ILE A 42 12.77 -3.35 -2.80
C ILE A 42 11.29 -3.73 -2.85
N VAL A 43 10.39 -2.79 -2.56
CA VAL A 43 8.93 -3.01 -2.59
C VAL A 43 8.47 -3.44 -3.97
N GLU A 44 8.94 -2.80 -5.04
CA GLU A 44 8.62 -3.16 -6.43
C GLU A 44 9.02 -4.60 -6.74
N VAL A 45 10.26 -4.98 -6.43
CA VAL A 45 10.78 -6.32 -6.72
C VAL A 45 10.07 -7.39 -5.90
N GLU A 46 9.81 -7.13 -4.61
CA GLU A 46 9.07 -8.07 -3.76
C GLU A 46 7.62 -8.22 -4.22
N ASN A 47 6.95 -7.13 -4.63
CA ASN A 47 5.61 -7.21 -5.21
C ASN A 47 5.59 -8.10 -6.47
N ARG A 48 6.59 -7.97 -7.33
CA ARG A 48 6.69 -8.82 -8.52
C ARG A 48 6.96 -10.29 -8.17
N ARG A 49 7.79 -10.53 -7.15
CA ARG A 49 8.05 -11.89 -6.65
C ARG A 49 6.78 -12.51 -6.06
N ILE A 50 5.98 -11.74 -5.31
CA ILE A 50 4.71 -12.19 -4.75
C ILE A 50 3.73 -12.57 -5.86
N ASP A 51 3.64 -11.80 -6.95
CA ASP A 51 2.80 -12.17 -8.11
C ASP A 51 3.17 -13.56 -8.64
N VAL A 52 4.47 -13.82 -8.82
CA VAL A 52 4.97 -15.11 -9.32
C VAL A 52 4.70 -16.25 -8.34
N LEU A 53 4.71 -15.99 -7.04
CA LEU A 53 4.37 -16.99 -6.02
C LEU A 53 2.88 -17.33 -6.07
N ILE A 54 2.01 -16.32 -6.21
CA ILE A 54 0.56 -16.51 -6.35
C ILE A 54 0.24 -17.27 -7.64
N GLU A 55 0.87 -16.94 -8.77
CA GLU A 55 0.72 -17.65 -10.04
C GLU A 55 1.13 -19.14 -9.95
N ARG A 56 1.92 -19.51 -8.94
CA ARG A 56 2.36 -20.89 -8.67
C ARG A 56 1.56 -21.56 -7.56
N ASP A 57 0.44 -20.95 -7.14
CA ASP A 57 -0.37 -21.39 -6.00
C ASP A 57 0.41 -21.47 -4.67
N ASP A 58 1.51 -20.71 -4.53
CA ASP A 58 2.33 -20.65 -3.32
C ASP A 58 1.95 -19.45 -2.43
N ALA A 59 0.73 -19.50 -1.90
CA ALA A 59 0.23 -18.47 -0.97
C ALA A 59 1.06 -18.40 0.32
N ALA A 60 1.58 -19.53 0.80
CA ALA A 60 2.43 -19.59 2.00
C ALA A 60 3.74 -18.82 1.79
N GLY A 61 4.40 -19.02 0.64
CA GLY A 61 5.60 -18.27 0.26
C GLY A 61 5.32 -16.78 0.09
N ALA A 62 4.18 -16.40 -0.49
CA ALA A 62 3.76 -15.01 -0.63
C ALA A 62 3.56 -14.31 0.73
N ILE A 63 2.83 -14.96 1.66
CA ILE A 63 2.63 -14.45 3.02
C ILE A 63 3.97 -14.33 3.75
N ALA A 64 4.83 -15.35 3.67
CA ALA A 64 6.14 -15.33 4.32
C ALA A 64 7.05 -14.20 3.80
N ALA A 65 6.99 -13.87 2.50
CA ALA A 65 7.73 -12.74 1.93
C ALA A 65 7.23 -11.40 2.47
N LEU A 66 5.92 -11.21 2.55
CA LEU A 66 5.30 -10.01 3.12
C LEU A 66 5.59 -9.86 4.63
N GLU A 67 5.61 -10.94 5.39
CA GLU A 67 6.02 -10.93 6.81
C GLU A 67 7.53 -10.65 6.98
N ALA A 68 8.36 -10.99 5.99
CA ALA A 68 9.77 -10.55 5.98
C ALA A 68 9.88 -9.04 5.75
N MET A 69 9.08 -8.48 4.84
CA MET A 69 8.99 -7.04 4.61
C MET A 69 8.44 -6.29 5.84
N ARG A 70 7.45 -6.86 6.53
CA ARG A 70 6.91 -6.30 7.79
C ARG A 70 8.01 -6.11 8.85
N ARG A 71 8.94 -7.07 8.97
CA ARG A 71 10.03 -7.07 9.97
C ARG A 71 11.18 -6.12 9.66
N GLN A 72 11.23 -5.51 8.47
CA GLN A 72 12.28 -4.57 8.12
C GLN A 72 12.07 -3.20 8.79
N ARG A 73 13.11 -2.36 8.81
CA ARG A 73 12.94 -0.95 9.20
C ARG A 73 12.29 -0.18 8.05
N TRP A 74 11.14 0.41 8.32
CA TRP A 74 10.49 1.37 7.43
C TRP A 74 11.02 2.79 7.69
N LEU A 75 11.11 3.59 6.63
CA LEU A 75 11.34 5.03 6.79
C LEU A 75 10.07 5.65 7.37
N ASP A 76 10.22 6.54 8.35
CA ASP A 76 9.09 7.33 8.82
C ASP A 76 8.84 8.54 7.90
N ARG A 77 7.74 9.26 8.16
CA ARG A 77 7.34 10.44 7.38
C ARG A 77 8.39 11.56 7.40
N SER A 78 9.13 11.72 8.50
CA SER A 78 10.19 12.73 8.59
C SER A 78 11.42 12.35 7.76
N GLU A 79 11.65 11.05 7.54
CA GLU A 79 12.77 10.53 6.76
C GLU A 79 12.47 10.47 5.26
N GLY A 80 11.31 9.93 4.88
CA GLY A 80 10.96 9.63 3.49
C GLY A 80 9.71 10.36 2.96
N GLY A 81 9.08 11.20 3.77
CA GLY A 81 7.83 11.88 3.41
C GLY A 81 6.65 10.91 3.28
N ASP A 82 5.57 11.41 2.70
CA ASP A 82 4.32 10.65 2.50
C ASP A 82 4.55 9.38 1.67
N VAL A 83 5.46 9.41 0.70
CA VAL A 83 5.82 8.26 -0.15
C VAL A 83 6.31 7.06 0.67
N ALA A 84 7.09 7.28 1.73
CA ALA A 84 7.53 6.18 2.58
C ALA A 84 6.37 5.49 3.30
N VAL A 85 5.40 6.29 3.75
CA VAL A 85 4.20 5.80 4.42
C VAL A 85 3.28 5.09 3.43
N GLU A 86 3.13 5.62 2.21
CA GLU A 86 2.39 4.96 1.12
C GLU A 86 2.95 3.57 0.77
N LEU A 87 4.27 3.44 0.66
CA LEU A 87 4.93 2.16 0.41
C LEU A 87 4.69 1.15 1.55
N ARG A 88 4.66 1.64 2.81
CA ARG A 88 4.28 0.82 3.97
C ARG A 88 2.84 0.34 3.83
N HIS A 89 1.92 1.23 3.51
CA HIS A 89 0.50 0.90 3.35
C HIS A 89 0.25 -0.11 2.23
N ASP A 90 0.98 -0.03 1.11
CA ASP A 90 0.89 -1.00 0.02
C ASP A 90 1.25 -2.42 0.50
N VAL A 91 2.42 -2.57 1.13
CA VAL A 91 2.90 -3.87 1.62
C VAL A 91 1.96 -4.46 2.67
N TYR A 92 1.55 -3.66 3.66
CA TYR A 92 0.65 -4.14 4.70
C TYR A 92 -0.75 -4.42 4.17
N GLY A 93 -1.29 -3.58 3.27
CA GLY A 93 -2.56 -3.84 2.62
C GLY A 93 -2.54 -5.14 1.83
N ARG A 94 -1.43 -5.43 1.14
CA ARG A 94 -1.25 -6.70 0.45
C ARG A 94 -1.16 -7.88 1.42
N LEU A 95 -0.45 -7.75 2.54
CA LEU A 95 -0.36 -8.78 3.58
C LEU A 95 -1.73 -9.10 4.18
N VAL A 96 -2.48 -8.07 4.58
CA VAL A 96 -3.82 -8.24 5.15
C VAL A 96 -4.75 -8.89 4.13
N ARG A 97 -4.73 -8.44 2.87
CA ARG A 97 -5.54 -9.06 1.81
C ARG A 97 -5.20 -10.53 1.60
N MET A 98 -3.91 -10.89 1.56
CA MET A 98 -3.48 -12.28 1.43
C MET A 98 -3.99 -13.15 2.58
N ARG A 99 -3.97 -12.64 3.82
CA ARG A 99 -4.47 -13.41 4.97
C ARG A 99 -5.99 -13.57 4.97
N LEU A 100 -6.72 -12.57 4.48
CA LEU A 100 -8.17 -12.66 4.27
C LEU A 100 -8.55 -13.63 3.14
N ASP A 101 -7.77 -13.64 2.05
CA ASP A 101 -7.99 -14.52 0.89
C ASP A 101 -7.61 -15.98 1.16
N TYR A 102 -6.60 -16.20 2.02
CA TYR A 102 -6.05 -17.52 2.34
C TYR A 102 -6.02 -17.77 3.86
N PRO A 103 -7.18 -17.78 4.55
CA PRO A 103 -7.25 -17.83 6.02
C PRO A 103 -6.68 -19.12 6.62
N ASP A 104 -6.67 -20.22 5.85
CA ASP A 104 -6.13 -21.52 6.29
C ASP A 104 -4.60 -21.62 6.19
N VAL A 105 -3.93 -20.64 5.58
CA VAL A 105 -2.48 -20.65 5.34
C VAL A 105 -1.77 -19.83 6.43
N ASP A 106 -0.99 -20.51 7.28
CA ASP A 106 -0.32 -19.89 8.44
C ASP A 106 -1.31 -19.03 9.26
N PRO A 107 -2.41 -19.62 9.79
CA PRO A 107 -3.52 -18.86 10.34
C PRO A 107 -3.08 -18.05 11.57
N ILE A 108 -3.58 -16.81 11.63
CA ILE A 108 -3.48 -15.96 12.81
C ILE A 108 -4.91 -15.56 13.24
N PRO A 109 -5.15 -15.28 14.53
CA PRO A 109 -6.44 -14.76 14.99
C PRO A 109 -6.78 -13.43 14.34
N ASP A 110 -8.07 -13.15 14.15
CA ASP A 110 -8.56 -11.91 13.54
C ASP A 110 -8.11 -10.67 14.35
N GLU A 111 -8.01 -10.75 15.67
CA GLU A 111 -7.45 -9.66 16.48
C GLU A 111 -5.97 -9.41 16.17
N ALA A 112 -5.21 -10.45 15.88
CA ALA A 112 -3.81 -10.30 15.46
C ALA A 112 -3.72 -9.71 14.06
N LEU A 113 -4.62 -10.10 13.14
CA LEU A 113 -4.72 -9.53 11.81
C LEU A 113 -5.11 -8.05 11.84
N LEU A 114 -6.03 -7.66 12.75
CA LEU A 114 -6.36 -6.26 12.99
C LEU A 114 -5.13 -5.48 13.46
N GLY A 115 -4.34 -6.07 14.36
CA GLY A 115 -3.07 -5.51 14.80
C GLY A 115 -2.07 -5.31 13.66
N VAL A 116 -2.03 -6.20 12.66
CA VAL A 116 -1.22 -6.02 11.44
C VAL A 116 -1.71 -4.81 10.65
N ALA A 117 -3.02 -4.67 10.46
CA ALA A 117 -3.58 -3.52 9.75
C ALA A 117 -3.29 -2.19 10.47
N ASP A 118 -3.46 -2.15 11.79
CA ASP A 118 -3.15 -0.99 12.63
C ASP A 118 -1.64 -0.64 12.63
N GLU A 119 -0.76 -1.64 12.69
CA GLU A 119 0.68 -1.46 12.57
C GLU A 119 1.06 -0.85 11.21
N GLY A 120 0.47 -1.37 10.13
CA GLY A 120 0.68 -0.86 8.78
C GLY A 120 0.28 0.59 8.63
N LEU A 121 -0.90 0.96 9.14
CA LEU A 121 -1.37 2.35 9.13
C LEU A 121 -0.50 3.25 10.02
N GLY A 122 -0.04 2.76 11.16
CA GLY A 122 0.62 3.61 12.15
C GLY A 122 -0.32 4.67 12.73
N THR A 123 0.22 5.60 13.51
CA THR A 123 -0.58 6.68 14.12
C THR A 123 -0.73 7.90 13.22
N ASP A 124 0.04 7.99 12.15
CA ASP A 124 0.23 9.16 11.30
C ASP A 124 -0.53 9.09 9.97
N TRP A 125 -1.24 7.99 9.67
CA TRP A 125 -1.87 7.80 8.35
C TRP A 125 -2.86 8.89 7.95
N ARG A 126 -3.52 9.55 8.92
CA ARG A 126 -4.44 10.67 8.67
C ARG A 126 -3.72 11.98 8.29
N GLU A 127 -2.41 12.04 8.43
CA GLU A 127 -1.58 13.20 8.08
C GLU A 127 -0.92 13.07 6.71
N VAL A 128 -1.04 11.89 6.08
CA VAL A 128 -0.52 11.60 4.75
C VAL A 128 -1.50 12.13 3.71
N ASP A 129 -1.00 12.69 2.60
CA ASP A 129 -1.82 13.02 1.45
C ASP A 129 -2.74 11.85 1.05
N ASP A 130 -3.97 12.16 0.67
CA ASP A 130 -4.93 11.16 0.18
C ASP A 130 -4.32 10.36 -0.98
N ASN A 131 -4.31 9.03 -0.81
CA ASN A 131 -3.71 8.09 -1.74
C ASN A 131 -4.42 6.71 -1.71
N PRO A 132 -4.37 5.94 -2.81
CA PRO A 132 -5.14 4.71 -2.94
C PRO A 132 -4.65 3.58 -2.02
N PHE A 133 -3.37 3.60 -1.60
CA PHE A 133 -2.81 2.56 -0.73
C PHE A 133 -3.33 2.70 0.70
N THR A 134 -3.38 3.93 1.24
CA THR A 134 -4.02 4.21 2.52
C THR A 134 -5.49 3.83 2.48
N ALA A 135 -6.24 4.30 1.47
CA ALA A 135 -7.67 4.01 1.35
C ALA A 135 -7.94 2.49 1.35
N ARG A 136 -7.14 1.72 0.61
CA ARG A 136 -7.24 0.26 0.57
C ARG A 136 -6.96 -0.38 1.93
N LEU A 137 -5.88 0.00 2.61
CA LEU A 137 -5.54 -0.59 3.91
C LEU A 137 -6.58 -0.25 4.99
N VAL A 138 -7.12 0.98 4.98
CA VAL A 138 -8.22 1.38 5.87
C VAL A 138 -9.48 0.55 5.59
N ALA A 139 -9.83 0.30 4.33
CA ALA A 139 -10.95 -0.57 3.99
C ALA A 139 -10.73 -2.02 4.46
N LEU A 140 -9.52 -2.56 4.27
CA LEU A 140 -9.18 -3.91 4.74
C LEU A 140 -9.22 -4.01 6.27
N ARG A 141 -8.83 -2.96 6.99
CA ARG A 141 -9.04 -2.87 8.44
C ARG A 141 -10.53 -2.97 8.80
N GLY A 142 -11.40 -2.33 8.01
CA GLY A 142 -12.86 -2.47 8.13
C GLY A 142 -13.34 -3.91 7.95
N GLU A 143 -12.84 -4.61 6.93
CA GLU A 143 -13.18 -6.04 6.67
C GLU A 143 -12.78 -6.94 7.85
N VAL A 144 -11.63 -6.69 8.46
CA VAL A 144 -11.21 -7.43 9.68
C VAL A 144 -12.08 -7.09 10.88
N LEU A 145 -12.48 -5.82 11.05
CA LEU A 145 -13.39 -5.41 12.14
C LEU A 145 -14.78 -6.04 12.00
N GLU A 146 -15.27 -6.17 10.77
CA GLU A 146 -16.52 -6.86 10.45
C GLU A 146 -16.44 -8.35 10.82
N GLN A 147 -15.34 -9.03 10.51
CA GLN A 147 -15.13 -10.44 10.93
C GLN A 147 -15.15 -10.60 12.46
N LEU A 148 -14.66 -9.59 13.19
CA LEU A 148 -14.70 -9.52 14.65
C LEU A 148 -16.09 -9.15 15.22
N GLY A 149 -17.09 -8.86 14.37
CA GLY A 149 -18.42 -8.40 14.78
C GLY A 149 -18.43 -6.98 15.36
N ARG A 150 -17.42 -6.15 15.03
CA ARG A 150 -17.30 -4.75 15.45
C ARG A 150 -17.85 -3.81 14.37
N ASP A 151 -19.13 -3.99 14.05
CA ASP A 151 -19.78 -3.39 12.88
C ASP A 151 -19.69 -1.85 12.85
N ASP A 152 -19.84 -1.17 14.00
CA ASP A 152 -19.74 0.29 14.08
C ASP A 152 -18.32 0.79 13.73
N ASP A 153 -17.29 0.08 14.21
CA ASP A 153 -15.89 0.42 13.90
C ASP A 153 -15.56 0.10 12.43
N ALA A 154 -16.11 -1.00 11.90
CA ALA A 154 -15.97 -1.40 10.51
C ALA A 154 -16.59 -0.35 9.58
N LEU A 155 -17.80 0.13 9.90
CA LEU A 155 -18.48 1.19 9.16
C LEU A 155 -17.64 2.47 9.14
N GLY A 156 -17.11 2.90 10.29
CA GLY A 156 -16.22 4.06 10.35
C GLY A 156 -14.97 3.91 9.48
N ALA A 157 -14.37 2.72 9.43
CA ALA A 157 -13.24 2.45 8.55
C ALA A 157 -13.62 2.50 7.06
N TYR A 158 -14.78 1.94 6.68
CA TYR A 158 -15.26 2.02 5.31
C TYR A 158 -15.60 3.46 4.89
N GLU A 159 -16.19 4.26 5.78
CA GLU A 159 -16.46 5.68 5.55
C GLU A 159 -15.16 6.46 5.32
N ASP A 160 -14.16 6.29 6.19
CA ASP A 160 -12.82 6.89 6.03
C ASP A 160 -12.21 6.50 4.66
N ALA A 161 -12.25 5.22 4.28
CA ALA A 161 -11.72 4.76 2.99
C ALA A 161 -12.49 5.33 1.78
N LEU A 162 -13.81 5.47 1.89
CA LEU A 162 -14.64 6.06 0.84
C LEU A 162 -14.40 7.56 0.68
N ASP A 163 -14.17 8.27 1.78
CA ASP A 163 -13.84 9.69 1.77
C ASP A 163 -12.52 9.93 1.03
N ILE A 164 -11.46 9.18 1.37
CA ILE A 164 -10.17 9.26 0.66
C ILE A 164 -10.34 8.97 -0.83
N ASN A 165 -11.05 7.89 -1.18
CA ASN A 165 -11.27 7.52 -2.58
C ASN A 165 -12.10 8.55 -3.34
N ARG A 166 -13.09 9.19 -2.71
CA ARG A 166 -13.86 10.28 -3.32
C ARG A 166 -12.97 11.49 -3.60
N THR A 167 -12.17 11.93 -2.62
CA THR A 167 -11.21 13.04 -2.84
C THR A 167 -10.25 12.73 -3.98
N LEU A 168 -9.70 11.51 -4.03
CA LEU A 168 -8.82 11.06 -5.11
C LEU A 168 -9.50 11.09 -6.48
N LEU A 169 -10.73 10.60 -6.56
CA LEU A 169 -11.50 10.58 -7.79
C LEU A 169 -11.81 11.99 -8.28
N GLU A 170 -12.28 12.87 -7.38
CA GLU A 170 -12.59 14.27 -7.66
C GLU A 170 -11.35 15.02 -8.15
N ARG A 171 -10.21 14.88 -7.47
CA ARG A 171 -8.94 15.48 -7.89
C ARG A 171 -8.54 15.02 -9.29
N THR A 172 -8.55 13.70 -9.53
CA THR A 172 -8.09 13.13 -10.80
C THR A 172 -8.99 13.49 -11.98
N LEU A 173 -10.31 13.57 -11.76
CA LEU A 173 -11.26 13.99 -12.79
C LEU A 173 -11.28 15.51 -12.99
N GLY A 174 -11.07 16.30 -11.94
CA GLY A 174 -11.00 17.77 -11.99
C GLY A 174 -9.70 18.31 -12.59
N GLU A 175 -8.63 17.52 -12.57
CA GLU A 175 -7.35 17.82 -13.21
C GLU A 175 -7.26 17.30 -14.66
N ALA A 176 -8.32 16.66 -15.18
CA ALA A 176 -8.38 16.27 -16.60
C ALA A 176 -8.45 17.54 -17.49
N PRO A 177 -7.58 17.67 -18.51
CA PRO A 177 -7.46 18.89 -19.34
C PRO A 177 -8.70 19.23 -20.17
#